data_AF-A0A6V7CE56-F1
#
_entry.id   AF-A0A6V7CE56-F1
#
_cell.length_a   1.000
_cell.length_b   1.000
_cell.length_c   1.000
_cell.angle_alpha   90.00
_cell.angle_beta   90.00
_cell.angle_gamma   90.00
#
_symmetry.space_group_name_H-M   'P 1'
#
loop_
_entity.id
_entity.type
_entity.pdbx_description
1 polymer ?
#
loop_
_entity_poly.entity_id
_entity_poly.type
_entity_poly.pdbx_seq_one_letter_code
_entity_poly.pdbx_strand_id
1 'polypeptide(L)'
;MKRFFQGKSVRLLPELRYACAAVAISAALTIGSPVLASPATPSMASLTTQQKADLSKMLTAELQQVVNKQKRLPGQKVQPIAVRLDSQTSTVMIEMGRDFIPKGDKYISGDVEEQLHQLEVVAFQIVGDSFVVEGTTFTFGGVPGDKLFAPTEWKPEHLRNKTTVNPSADADSPVVVSAGHGRTKVTGGWGWQRLAINGWHEDVDNPTLASKLAEFLRTRSDETITFPRSTSATIEGQTKLPWWQLAAKYHLARILPKETNIWNSPDVTSEKDKDIHSRPRYARYLNAKAIISLHTDATDDTTVRGTRVIYQTGSTPSQELAAAISCSMKEIINATPGYETWRVNTPTGGNYGENREAVEVPANIIEVGFHSNPQDAAAFRDTAFQEAAMKGIEKGYRVNRDGKTCVPQKITSVPKAVANLNGPKLQVPITFVGNPQFPVKRVRKITNCPAGWTCPDDVFTYEQEQATPFNTTWWCNGPTDTKTQVVDVLVTLEDADGVKSEFKTNFTCKAA
;
A
#
# COMPACT_ATOMS: atom_id res chain seq x y z
N MET A 1 -7.98 -14.18 -30.18
CA MET A 1 -8.50 -15.32 -29.39
C MET A 1 -9.63 -14.80 -28.53
N LYS A 2 -10.87 -15.21 -28.84
CA LYS A 2 -12.10 -14.85 -28.11
C LYS A 2 -12.45 -15.99 -27.14
N ARG A 3 -13.08 -15.64 -26.00
CA ARG A 3 -13.62 -16.50 -24.92
C ARG A 3 -12.65 -16.82 -23.77
N PHE A 4 -12.48 -15.85 -22.88
CA PHE A 4 -12.39 -16.08 -21.43
C PHE A 4 -13.42 -15.13 -20.79
N PHE A 5 -13.91 -15.42 -19.58
CA PHE A 5 -15.12 -14.87 -18.95
C PHE A 5 -16.43 -15.52 -19.36
N GLN A 6 -16.57 -16.81 -19.06
CA GLN A 6 -17.86 -17.39 -18.65
C GLN A 6 -17.61 -18.71 -17.93
N GLY A 7 -17.13 -18.62 -16.69
CA GLY A 7 -17.12 -19.73 -15.74
C GLY A 7 -17.92 -19.32 -14.52
N LYS A 8 -19.11 -19.90 -14.32
CA LYS A 8 -19.90 -19.73 -13.10
C LYS A 8 -19.08 -20.24 -11.91
N SER A 9 -18.53 -19.34 -11.10
CA SER A 9 -17.87 -19.68 -9.81
C SER A 9 -18.23 -18.66 -8.73
N VAL A 10 -19.49 -18.20 -8.69
CA VAL A 10 -19.91 -17.09 -7.83
C VAL A 10 -20.59 -17.56 -6.52
N ARG A 11 -20.86 -18.86 -6.34
CA ARG A 11 -21.64 -19.33 -5.17
C ARG A 11 -20.83 -19.83 -3.96
N LEU A 12 -19.57 -20.21 -4.10
CA LEU A 12 -18.81 -20.85 -3.00
C LEU A 12 -18.02 -19.84 -2.13
N LEU A 13 -17.33 -18.87 -2.73
CA LEU A 13 -16.50 -17.92 -1.96
C LEU A 13 -17.25 -17.20 -0.81
N PRO A 14 -18.49 -16.72 -0.97
CA PRO A 14 -19.22 -16.09 0.12
C PRO A 14 -19.47 -17.03 1.30
N GLU A 15 -19.90 -18.28 1.05
CA GLU A 15 -20.12 -19.30 2.08
C GLU A 15 -18.83 -19.64 2.83
N LEU A 16 -17.72 -19.70 2.10
CA LEU A 16 -16.38 -19.90 2.64
C LEU A 16 -15.91 -18.75 3.53
N ARG A 17 -16.17 -17.49 3.13
CA ARG A 17 -15.90 -16.34 3.99
C ARG A 17 -16.74 -16.35 5.26
N TYR A 18 -18.01 -16.75 5.18
CA TYR A 18 -18.84 -16.93 6.38
C TYR A 18 -18.30 -18.03 7.30
N ALA A 19 -17.84 -19.15 6.74
CA ALA A 19 -17.22 -20.21 7.52
C ALA A 19 -15.91 -19.74 8.19
N CYS A 20 -15.08 -18.98 7.47
CA CYS A 20 -13.86 -18.38 8.02
C CYS A 20 -14.17 -17.36 9.14
N ALA A 21 -15.17 -16.51 8.93
CA ALA A 21 -15.63 -15.54 9.94
C ALA A 21 -16.19 -16.25 11.19
N ALA A 22 -16.92 -17.36 11.04
CA ALA A 22 -17.41 -18.16 12.16
C ALA A 22 -16.26 -18.77 12.99
N VAL A 23 -15.18 -19.21 12.33
CA VAL A 23 -13.94 -19.65 12.99
C VAL A 23 -13.30 -18.49 13.76
N ALA A 24 -13.23 -17.28 13.17
CA ALA A 24 -12.67 -16.11 13.82
C ALA A 24 -13.47 -15.66 15.07
N ILE A 25 -14.80 -15.66 14.99
CA ILE A 25 -15.68 -15.33 16.13
C ILE A 25 -15.44 -16.31 17.28
N SER A 26 -15.32 -17.60 16.95
CA SER A 26 -15.05 -18.65 17.94
C SER A 26 -13.66 -18.51 18.58
N ALA A 27 -12.66 -18.05 17.83
CA ALA A 27 -11.33 -17.74 18.34
C ALA A 27 -11.29 -16.48 19.22
N ALA A 28 -12.20 -15.52 19.01
CA ALA A 28 -12.30 -14.30 19.82
C ALA A 28 -13.02 -14.53 21.16
N LEU A 29 -14.02 -15.42 21.20
CA LEU A 29 -14.81 -15.73 22.40
C LEU A 29 -14.04 -16.42 23.53
N THR A 30 -12.84 -16.94 23.26
CA THR A 30 -11.94 -17.50 24.29
C THR A 30 -11.14 -16.44 25.04
N ILE A 31 -11.19 -15.18 24.59
CA ILE A 31 -10.47 -14.04 25.18
C ILE A 31 -11.49 -13.18 25.93
N GLY A 32 -11.68 -13.46 27.22
CA GLY A 32 -12.59 -12.68 28.06
C GLY A 32 -12.12 -11.24 28.26
N SER A 33 -12.77 -10.27 27.65
CA SER A 33 -12.67 -8.84 28.02
C SER A 33 -13.91 -8.07 27.59
N PRO A 34 -14.49 -7.22 28.46
CA PRO A 34 -15.54 -6.28 28.06
C PRO A 34 -14.92 -4.98 27.51
N VAL A 35 -15.76 -4.20 26.79
CA VAL A 35 -15.62 -2.79 26.38
C VAL A 35 -15.28 -2.53 24.89
N LEU A 36 -16.32 -2.11 24.15
CA LEU A 36 -16.48 -1.01 23.15
C LEU A 36 -15.30 -0.43 22.34
N ALA A 37 -14.18 -1.13 22.18
CA ALA A 37 -13.28 -0.91 21.03
C ALA A 37 -13.65 -1.90 19.92
N SER A 38 -13.59 -1.49 18.65
CA SER A 38 -13.60 -2.46 17.56
C SER A 38 -12.47 -3.47 17.83
N PRO A 39 -12.77 -4.76 18.02
CA PRO A 39 -11.75 -5.73 18.35
C PRO A 39 -10.71 -5.74 17.23
N ALA A 40 -9.43 -5.71 17.60
CA ALA A 40 -8.35 -5.88 16.63
C ALA A 40 -8.54 -7.21 15.89
N THR A 41 -8.32 -7.22 14.58
CA THR A 41 -8.40 -8.45 13.79
C THR A 41 -7.45 -9.49 14.41
N PRO A 42 -7.92 -10.69 14.75
CA PRO A 42 -7.10 -11.69 15.42
C PRO A 42 -5.95 -12.17 14.50
N SER A 43 -4.81 -12.51 15.08
CA SER A 43 -3.73 -13.18 14.35
C SER A 43 -4.00 -14.68 14.24
N MET A 44 -3.27 -15.39 13.37
CA MET A 44 -3.39 -16.85 13.24
C MET A 44 -2.94 -17.60 14.52
N ALA A 45 -2.29 -16.92 15.46
CA ALA A 45 -1.90 -17.47 16.75
C ALA A 45 -3.09 -17.79 17.66
N SER A 46 -4.24 -17.12 17.48
CA SER A 46 -5.45 -17.34 18.28
C SER A 46 -6.19 -18.64 17.93
N LEU A 47 -5.86 -19.26 16.80
CA LEU A 47 -6.51 -20.48 16.32
C LEU A 47 -6.04 -21.72 17.08
N THR A 48 -6.98 -22.57 17.47
CA THR A 48 -6.69 -23.93 17.96
C THR A 48 -6.12 -24.82 16.85
N THR A 49 -5.48 -25.93 17.22
CA THR A 49 -4.95 -26.93 16.26
C THR A 49 -6.04 -27.44 15.31
N GLN A 50 -7.23 -27.71 15.84
CA GLN A 50 -8.35 -28.21 15.02
C GLN A 50 -8.84 -27.14 14.04
N GLN A 51 -9.04 -25.91 14.49
CA GLN A 51 -9.45 -24.80 13.61
C GLN A 51 -8.42 -24.54 12.50
N LYS A 52 -7.11 -24.63 12.80
CA LYS A 52 -6.06 -24.52 11.78
C LYS A 52 -6.14 -25.64 10.76
N ALA A 53 -6.37 -26.88 11.20
CA ALA A 53 -6.51 -28.03 10.31
C ALA A 53 -7.73 -27.89 9.39
N ASP A 54 -8.87 -27.47 9.94
CA ASP A 54 -10.10 -27.29 9.19
C ASP A 54 -9.98 -26.15 8.17
N LEU A 55 -9.42 -25.00 8.57
CA LEU A 55 -9.18 -23.87 7.67
C LEU A 55 -8.13 -24.21 6.59
N SER A 56 -7.08 -24.95 6.94
CA SER A 56 -6.07 -25.42 5.98
C SER A 56 -6.69 -26.37 4.94
N LYS A 57 -7.57 -27.28 5.36
CA LYS A 57 -8.28 -28.21 4.46
C LYS A 57 -9.21 -27.45 3.52
N MET A 58 -9.93 -26.47 4.05
CA MET A 58 -10.82 -25.59 3.28
C MET A 58 -10.06 -24.78 2.22
N LEU A 59 -8.97 -24.10 2.63
CA LEU A 59 -8.11 -23.37 1.71
C LEU A 59 -7.49 -24.29 0.66
N THR A 60 -7.03 -25.48 1.04
CA THR A 60 -6.48 -26.47 0.11
C THR A 60 -7.49 -26.82 -0.99
N ALA A 61 -8.75 -27.08 -0.62
CA ALA A 61 -9.79 -27.42 -1.59
C ALA A 61 -10.06 -26.29 -2.58
N GLU A 62 -10.20 -25.05 -2.10
CA GLU A 62 -10.47 -23.89 -2.96
C GLU A 62 -9.29 -23.53 -3.85
N LEU A 63 -8.09 -23.44 -3.27
CA LEU A 63 -6.88 -23.12 -4.04
C LEU A 63 -6.57 -24.22 -5.07
N GLN A 64 -6.88 -25.50 -4.78
CA GLN A 64 -6.74 -26.56 -5.78
C GLN A 64 -7.67 -26.35 -6.98
N GLN A 65 -8.88 -25.81 -6.79
CA GLN A 65 -9.77 -25.47 -7.91
C GLN A 65 -9.16 -24.38 -8.80
N VAL A 66 -8.52 -23.38 -8.20
CA VAL A 66 -7.80 -22.33 -8.93
C VAL A 66 -6.68 -22.94 -9.76
N VAL A 67 -5.82 -23.76 -9.14
CA VAL A 67 -4.73 -24.46 -9.84
C VAL A 67 -5.28 -25.33 -10.98
N ASN A 68 -6.41 -26.00 -10.81
CA ASN A 68 -7.01 -26.85 -11.83
C ASN A 68 -7.52 -26.05 -13.05
N LYS A 69 -7.94 -24.79 -12.85
CA LYS A 69 -8.41 -23.90 -13.93
C LYS A 69 -7.28 -23.19 -14.66
N GLN A 70 -6.10 -23.07 -14.04
CA GLN A 70 -4.95 -22.40 -14.65
C GLN A 70 -4.49 -23.08 -15.95
N LYS A 71 -4.12 -22.26 -16.94
CA LYS A 71 -3.46 -22.75 -18.15
C LYS A 71 -2.12 -23.39 -17.76
N ARG A 72 -1.87 -24.62 -18.22
CA ARG A 72 -0.58 -25.29 -18.01
C ARG A 72 0.50 -24.66 -18.90
N LEU A 73 1.62 -24.31 -18.30
CA LEU A 73 2.81 -23.87 -19.03
C LEU A 73 3.54 -25.08 -19.64
N PRO A 74 4.28 -24.92 -20.76
CA PRO A 74 5.04 -26.02 -21.36
C PRO A 74 5.99 -26.66 -20.34
N GLY A 75 5.89 -27.97 -20.13
CA GLY A 75 6.75 -28.69 -19.17
C GLY A 75 6.34 -28.57 -17.69
N GLN A 76 5.28 -27.85 -17.36
CA GLN A 76 4.70 -27.76 -16.02
C GLN A 76 3.81 -28.97 -15.73
N LYS A 77 3.94 -29.55 -14.51
CA LYS A 77 3.01 -30.57 -14.00
C LYS A 77 2.44 -30.12 -12.66
N VAL A 78 1.14 -30.31 -12.50
CA VAL A 78 0.47 -29.99 -11.23
C VAL A 78 0.27 -31.26 -10.43
N GLN A 79 0.65 -31.19 -9.16
CA GLN A 79 0.34 -32.19 -8.14
C GLN A 79 -0.72 -31.60 -7.19
N PRO A 80 -1.38 -32.42 -6.36
CA PRO A 80 -2.23 -31.89 -5.29
C PRO A 80 -1.43 -30.95 -4.39
N ILE A 81 -1.95 -29.74 -4.19
CA ILE A 81 -1.34 -28.75 -3.30
C ILE A 81 -1.68 -29.07 -1.85
N ALA A 82 -0.91 -28.50 -0.92
CA ALA A 82 -1.24 -28.54 0.50
C ALA A 82 -1.07 -27.15 1.11
N VAL A 83 -2.07 -26.71 1.87
CA VAL A 83 -2.02 -25.44 2.60
C VAL A 83 -1.76 -25.70 4.08
N ARG A 84 -0.94 -24.85 4.70
CA ARG A 84 -0.74 -24.78 6.14
C ARG A 84 -0.76 -23.33 6.60
N LEU A 85 -1.14 -23.11 7.85
CA LEU A 85 -1.13 -21.79 8.47
C LEU A 85 -0.03 -21.73 9.51
N ASP A 86 0.90 -20.79 9.36
CA ASP A 86 1.90 -20.51 10.39
C ASP A 86 1.33 -19.52 11.41
N SER A 87 1.23 -19.94 12.67
CA SER A 87 0.76 -19.08 13.76
C SER A 87 1.78 -18.07 14.26
N GLN A 88 3.08 -18.33 14.09
CA GLN A 88 4.11 -17.41 14.59
C GLN A 88 4.21 -16.19 13.68
N THR A 89 4.17 -16.44 12.37
CA THR A 89 4.33 -15.42 11.34
C THR A 89 3.01 -14.99 10.72
N SER A 90 1.87 -15.57 11.12
CA SER A 90 0.55 -15.34 10.47
C SER A 90 0.61 -15.44 8.94
N THR A 91 1.35 -16.43 8.44
CA THR A 91 1.59 -16.64 7.01
C THR A 91 0.79 -17.83 6.49
N VAL A 92 0.23 -17.70 5.29
CA VAL A 92 -0.37 -18.82 4.54
C VAL A 92 0.74 -19.51 3.75
N MET A 93 1.04 -20.77 4.07
CA MET A 93 2.07 -21.57 3.41
C MET A 93 1.43 -22.54 2.43
N ILE A 94 1.82 -22.50 1.16
CA ILE A 94 1.24 -23.31 0.09
C ILE A 94 2.35 -24.16 -0.55
N GLU A 95 2.26 -25.47 -0.41
CA GLU A 95 3.11 -26.43 -1.10
C GLU A 95 2.53 -26.73 -2.48
N MET A 96 3.30 -26.43 -3.53
CA MET A 96 2.88 -26.53 -4.93
C MET A 96 3.35 -27.82 -5.63
N GLY A 97 4.32 -28.53 -5.05
CA GLY A 97 5.06 -29.61 -5.69
C GLY A 97 6.17 -29.07 -6.60
N ARG A 98 7.30 -29.80 -6.67
CA ARG A 98 8.51 -29.36 -7.41
C ARG A 98 8.23 -29.11 -8.89
N ASP A 99 7.39 -29.93 -9.51
CA ASP A 99 7.09 -29.89 -10.95
C ASP A 99 6.10 -28.79 -11.34
N PHE A 100 5.58 -28.00 -10.37
CA PHE A 100 4.81 -26.80 -10.69
C PHE A 100 5.67 -25.76 -11.41
N ILE A 101 6.98 -25.77 -11.15
CA ILE A 101 7.94 -25.01 -11.94
C ILE A 101 8.14 -25.75 -13.27
N PRO A 102 7.99 -25.07 -14.43
CA PRO A 102 8.20 -25.70 -15.72
C PRO A 102 9.55 -26.40 -15.83
N LYS A 103 9.58 -27.60 -16.41
CA LYS A 103 10.80 -28.40 -16.53
C LYS A 103 11.90 -27.62 -17.28
N GLY A 104 13.02 -27.40 -16.59
CA GLY A 104 14.21 -26.74 -17.14
C GLY A 104 14.32 -25.27 -16.75
N ASP A 105 13.27 -24.68 -16.18
CA ASP A 105 13.32 -23.31 -15.67
C ASP A 105 14.24 -23.24 -14.45
N LYS A 106 15.04 -22.16 -14.42
CA LYS A 106 16.00 -21.87 -13.35
C LYS A 106 15.58 -20.67 -12.50
N TYR A 107 14.41 -20.10 -12.78
CA TYR A 107 13.87 -18.90 -12.14
C TYR A 107 12.33 -18.98 -12.12
N ILE A 108 11.66 -18.14 -11.33
CA ILE A 108 10.21 -17.95 -11.43
C ILE A 108 9.94 -16.96 -12.56
N SER A 109 9.38 -17.44 -13.68
CA SER A 109 8.97 -16.54 -14.76
C SER A 109 7.73 -15.72 -14.35
N GLY A 110 7.54 -14.57 -14.99
CA GLY A 110 6.38 -13.71 -14.78
C GLY A 110 5.05 -14.40 -15.09
N ASP A 111 5.03 -15.50 -15.85
CA ASP A 111 3.84 -16.33 -16.06
C ASP A 111 3.58 -17.27 -14.87
N VAL A 112 4.64 -17.80 -14.24
CA VAL A 112 4.52 -18.53 -12.98
C VAL A 112 4.15 -17.58 -11.84
N GLU A 113 4.77 -16.39 -11.75
CA GLU A 113 4.39 -15.36 -10.75
C GLU A 113 2.90 -15.01 -10.87
N GLU A 114 2.35 -14.92 -12.08
CA GLU A 114 0.93 -14.68 -12.32
C GLU A 114 0.04 -15.84 -11.84
N GLN A 115 0.45 -17.10 -12.04
CA GLN A 115 -0.27 -18.25 -11.49
C GLN A 115 -0.22 -18.29 -9.95
N LEU A 116 0.92 -17.95 -9.34
CA LEU A 116 1.06 -17.90 -7.88
C LEU A 116 0.24 -16.75 -7.29
N HIS A 117 0.25 -15.58 -7.94
CA HIS A 117 -0.53 -14.41 -7.55
C HIS A 117 -2.04 -14.70 -7.51
N GLN A 118 -2.58 -15.45 -8.48
CA GLN A 118 -3.98 -15.88 -8.44
C GLN A 118 -4.34 -16.67 -7.17
N LEU A 119 -3.42 -17.51 -6.68
CA LEU A 119 -3.62 -18.28 -5.44
C LEU A 119 -3.50 -17.38 -4.22
N GLU A 120 -2.51 -16.50 -4.20
CA GLU A 120 -2.32 -15.50 -3.14
C GLU A 120 -3.56 -14.62 -2.97
N VAL A 121 -4.12 -14.12 -4.07
CA VAL A 121 -5.33 -13.29 -4.05
C VAL A 121 -6.54 -14.05 -3.54
N VAL A 122 -6.75 -15.31 -3.95
CA VAL A 122 -7.87 -16.13 -3.43
C VAL A 122 -7.67 -16.49 -1.96
N ALA A 123 -6.44 -16.83 -1.54
CA ALA A 123 -6.14 -17.08 -0.13
C ALA A 123 -6.44 -15.82 0.70
N PHE A 124 -5.93 -14.67 0.25
CA PHE A 124 -6.17 -13.38 0.86
C PHE A 124 -7.67 -13.05 0.98
N GLN A 125 -8.48 -13.33 -0.04
CA GLN A 125 -9.93 -13.12 0.02
C GLN A 125 -10.64 -13.99 1.05
N ILE A 126 -10.16 -15.22 1.26
CA ILE A 126 -10.80 -16.15 2.19
C ILE A 126 -10.42 -15.79 3.64
N VAL A 127 -9.15 -15.47 3.91
CA VAL A 127 -8.67 -15.29 5.29
C VAL A 127 -8.42 -13.84 5.71
N GLY A 128 -8.12 -12.93 4.79
CA GLY A 128 -7.66 -11.56 5.09
C GLY A 128 -8.75 -10.62 5.65
N ASP A 129 -10.03 -11.01 5.58
CA ASP A 129 -11.14 -10.31 6.25
C ASP A 129 -11.26 -10.68 7.73
N SER A 130 -10.80 -11.89 8.07
CA SER A 130 -11.04 -12.52 9.37
C SER A 130 -9.80 -12.54 10.26
N PHE A 131 -8.61 -12.55 9.64
CA PHE A 131 -7.33 -12.68 10.33
C PHE A 131 -6.30 -11.70 9.79
N VAL A 132 -5.35 -11.31 10.64
CA VAL A 132 -4.10 -10.71 10.17
C VAL A 132 -3.35 -11.77 9.35
N VAL A 133 -2.97 -11.42 8.13
CA VAL A 133 -2.16 -12.24 7.24
C VAL A 133 -0.93 -11.42 6.86
N GLU A 134 0.24 -11.83 7.31
CA GLU A 134 1.51 -11.14 7.03
C GLU A 134 2.04 -11.48 5.63
N GLY A 135 1.56 -12.55 5.00
CA GLY A 135 1.96 -12.92 3.66
C GLY A 135 1.48 -14.30 3.22
N THR A 136 1.77 -14.61 1.97
CA THR A 136 1.64 -15.96 1.40
C THR A 136 3.01 -16.42 0.93
N THR A 137 3.38 -17.64 1.29
CA THR A 137 4.65 -18.24 0.85
C THR A 137 4.38 -19.53 0.09
N PHE A 138 5.21 -19.78 -0.91
CA PHE A 138 5.12 -20.97 -1.75
C PHE A 138 6.34 -21.85 -1.54
N THR A 139 6.12 -23.14 -1.34
CA THR A 139 7.18 -24.16 -1.33
C THR A 139 7.02 -25.08 -2.54
N PHE A 140 8.15 -25.56 -3.06
CA PHE A 140 8.21 -26.39 -4.26
C PHE A 140 9.01 -27.66 -3.97
N GLY A 141 8.32 -28.74 -3.62
CA GLY A 141 8.95 -29.97 -3.15
C GLY A 141 9.62 -29.79 -1.79
N GLY A 142 9.00 -29.01 -0.90
CA GLY A 142 9.52 -28.72 0.44
C GLY A 142 10.59 -27.62 0.50
N VAL A 143 10.99 -27.04 -0.63
CA VAL A 143 11.95 -25.93 -0.68
C VAL A 143 11.20 -24.60 -0.79
N PRO A 144 11.41 -23.64 0.13
CA PRO A 144 10.86 -22.28 0.03
C PRO A 144 11.25 -21.59 -1.29
N GLY A 145 10.29 -20.90 -1.93
CA GLY A 145 10.48 -20.26 -3.22
C GLY A 145 11.56 -19.17 -3.23
N ASP A 146 11.70 -18.42 -2.13
CA ASP A 146 12.75 -17.43 -1.91
C ASP A 146 14.15 -18.05 -1.81
N LYS A 147 14.26 -19.28 -1.29
CA LYS A 147 15.52 -20.05 -1.27
C LYS A 147 15.81 -20.70 -2.62
N LEU A 148 14.77 -21.20 -3.28
CA LEU A 148 14.88 -21.87 -4.56
C LEU A 148 15.25 -20.90 -5.67
N PHE A 149 14.77 -19.67 -5.56
CA PHE A 149 14.97 -18.59 -6.51
C PHE A 149 15.39 -17.33 -5.75
N ALA A 150 16.59 -17.41 -5.17
CA ALA A 150 17.20 -16.26 -4.52
C ALA A 150 17.39 -15.10 -5.52
N PRO A 151 17.44 -13.85 -5.04
CA PRO A 151 17.78 -12.72 -5.87
C PRO A 151 19.07 -12.96 -6.65
N THR A 152 19.16 -12.41 -7.86
CA THR A 152 20.36 -12.59 -8.67
C THR A 152 21.60 -11.98 -8.01
N GLU A 153 22.70 -12.74 -7.99
CA GLU A 153 24.04 -12.28 -7.56
C GLU A 153 24.65 -11.34 -8.61
N TRP A 154 23.97 -10.23 -8.89
CA TRP A 154 24.45 -9.18 -9.78
C TRP A 154 24.61 -7.89 -8.98
N LYS A 155 25.75 -7.20 -9.13
CA LYS A 155 25.96 -5.84 -8.59
C LYS A 155 26.48 -4.91 -9.68
N PRO A 156 25.94 -3.67 -9.81
CA PRO A 156 26.43 -2.66 -10.74
C PRO A 156 27.94 -2.45 -10.60
N GLU A 157 28.66 -2.36 -11.72
CA GLU A 157 30.13 -2.32 -11.72
C GLU A 157 30.69 -1.17 -10.88
N HIS A 158 30.11 0.02 -11.02
CA HIS A 158 30.53 1.22 -10.29
C HIS A 158 30.22 1.19 -8.78
N LEU A 159 29.47 0.20 -8.29
CA LEU A 159 29.16 -0.01 -6.87
C LEU A 159 29.92 -1.19 -6.24
N ARG A 160 30.65 -1.99 -7.02
CA ARG A 160 31.32 -3.21 -6.50
C ARG A 160 32.38 -2.91 -5.43
N ASN A 161 33.06 -1.77 -5.54
CA ASN A 161 34.13 -1.36 -4.63
C ASN A 161 33.70 -0.32 -3.59
N LYS A 162 32.43 0.12 -3.62
CA LYS A 162 31.89 0.99 -2.56
C LYS A 162 31.46 0.10 -1.39
N THR A 163 31.97 0.38 -0.20
CA THR A 163 31.41 -0.14 1.05
C THR A 163 29.92 0.16 1.07
N THR A 164 29.09 -0.76 1.56
CA THR A 164 27.63 -0.60 1.65
C THR A 164 27.31 0.63 2.50
N VAL A 165 27.17 1.78 1.84
CA VAL A 165 26.62 3.00 2.45
C VAL A 165 25.11 2.86 2.33
N ASN A 166 24.42 2.99 3.46
CA ASN A 166 22.96 2.95 3.54
C ASN A 166 22.38 3.91 2.47
N PRO A 167 21.49 3.49 1.56
CA PRO A 167 20.98 4.35 0.47
C PRO A 167 20.30 5.64 0.96
N SER A 168 19.85 5.66 2.21
CA SER A 168 19.33 6.87 2.87
C SER A 168 20.39 7.95 3.15
N ALA A 169 21.69 7.66 3.00
CA ALA A 169 22.77 8.57 3.33
C ALA A 169 23.35 9.35 2.14
N ASP A 170 23.06 8.97 0.88
CA ASP A 170 23.46 9.75 -0.29
C ASP A 170 22.31 10.71 -0.69
N ALA A 171 22.52 12.00 -0.42
CA ALA A 171 21.51 13.02 -0.68
C ALA A 171 21.09 13.09 -2.16
N ASP A 172 22.01 12.73 -3.07
CA ASP A 172 21.82 12.80 -4.52
C ASP A 172 21.12 11.55 -5.09
N SER A 173 20.93 10.49 -4.30
CA SER A 173 20.25 9.28 -4.75
C SER A 173 18.76 9.54 -5.03
N PRO A 174 18.22 9.10 -6.17
CA PRO A 174 16.82 9.35 -6.51
C PRO A 174 15.88 8.34 -5.86
N VAL A 175 14.58 8.65 -5.88
CA VAL A 175 13.51 7.65 -5.74
C VAL A 175 13.11 7.18 -7.14
N VAL A 176 13.01 5.87 -7.33
CA VAL A 176 12.54 5.29 -8.60
C VAL A 176 11.03 5.06 -8.51
N VAL A 177 10.28 5.68 -9.42
CA VAL A 177 8.85 5.42 -9.58
C VAL A 177 8.65 4.58 -10.84
N SER A 178 8.11 3.38 -10.69
CA SER A 178 7.92 2.40 -11.76
C SER A 178 6.43 2.26 -12.06
N ALA A 179 5.98 2.66 -13.25
CA ALA A 179 4.65 2.29 -13.73
C ALA A 179 4.72 0.88 -14.33
N GLY A 180 3.98 -0.08 -13.77
CA GLY A 180 3.95 -1.47 -14.22
C GLY A 180 3.75 -1.62 -15.73
N HIS A 181 4.34 -2.67 -16.30
CA HIS A 181 4.12 -3.12 -17.68
C HIS A 181 4.49 -2.11 -18.78
N GLY A 182 3.94 -2.33 -19.99
CA GLY A 182 4.29 -1.67 -21.24
C GLY A 182 4.44 -2.69 -22.37
N ARG A 183 4.49 -2.23 -23.62
CA ARG A 183 4.60 -3.13 -24.77
C ARG A 183 5.92 -3.88 -24.76
N THR A 184 5.82 -5.19 -24.95
CA THR A 184 6.96 -6.09 -25.20
C THR A 184 6.84 -6.74 -26.57
N LYS A 185 7.96 -7.25 -27.08
CA LYS A 185 7.97 -8.02 -28.32
C LYS A 185 7.28 -9.36 -28.10
N VAL A 186 6.32 -9.66 -28.97
CA VAL A 186 5.54 -10.91 -28.98
C VAL A 186 5.55 -11.49 -30.39
N THR A 187 5.06 -12.73 -30.56
CA THR A 187 4.90 -13.34 -31.90
C THR A 187 4.05 -12.42 -32.79
N GLY A 188 4.61 -11.98 -33.91
CA GLY A 188 3.93 -11.11 -34.86
C GLY A 188 4.02 -9.60 -34.58
N GLY A 189 4.79 -9.15 -33.58
CA GLY A 189 5.08 -7.72 -33.39
C GLY A 189 5.22 -7.31 -31.93
N TRP A 190 4.38 -6.36 -31.51
CA TRP A 190 4.41 -5.72 -30.19
C TRP A 190 3.06 -5.83 -29.50
N GLY A 191 3.04 -6.35 -28.27
CA GLY A 191 1.82 -6.60 -27.50
C GLY A 191 1.88 -5.94 -26.13
N TRP A 192 0.73 -5.50 -25.64
CA TRP A 192 0.53 -5.14 -24.24
C TRP A 192 0.61 -6.39 -23.36
N GLN A 193 1.10 -6.24 -22.14
CA GLN A 193 1.22 -7.36 -21.20
C GLN A 193 -0.11 -7.65 -20.49
N ARG A 194 -0.95 -6.64 -20.29
CA ARG A 194 -2.27 -6.76 -19.67
C ARG A 194 -3.40 -6.43 -20.64
N LEU A 195 -4.60 -6.82 -20.25
CA LEU A 195 -5.83 -6.54 -20.99
C LEU A 195 -6.51 -5.30 -20.41
N ALA A 196 -7.24 -4.58 -21.26
CA ALA A 196 -8.15 -3.55 -20.79
C ALA A 196 -9.40 -4.20 -20.17
N ILE A 197 -9.69 -3.86 -18.91
CA ILE A 197 -10.81 -4.41 -18.13
C ILE A 197 -11.53 -3.25 -17.45
N ASN A 198 -12.86 -3.24 -17.51
CA ASN A 198 -13.71 -2.17 -16.96
C ASN A 198 -13.31 -0.75 -17.41
N GLY A 199 -12.64 -0.62 -18.56
CA GLY A 199 -12.12 0.61 -19.15
C GLY A 199 -10.79 1.11 -18.57
N TRP A 200 -10.11 0.32 -17.74
CA TRP A 200 -8.76 0.58 -17.26
C TRP A 200 -7.79 -0.41 -17.91
N HIS A 201 -6.68 0.08 -18.42
CA HIS A 201 -5.65 -0.71 -19.07
C HIS A 201 -4.32 -0.42 -18.39
N GLU A 202 -3.89 -1.36 -17.56
CA GLU A 202 -2.73 -1.20 -16.68
C GLU A 202 -1.46 -0.70 -17.41
N ASP A 203 -1.12 -1.31 -18.56
CA ASP A 203 0.03 -0.88 -19.37
C ASP A 203 -0.06 0.58 -19.87
N VAL A 204 -1.26 1.12 -20.02
CA VAL A 204 -1.50 2.44 -20.64
C VAL A 204 -1.74 3.50 -19.57
N ASP A 205 -2.49 3.15 -18.52
CA ASP A 205 -3.06 4.11 -17.58
C ASP A 205 -2.21 4.26 -16.30
N ASN A 206 -1.49 3.23 -15.83
CA ASN A 206 -0.60 3.35 -14.66
C ASN A 206 0.48 4.46 -14.78
N PRO A 207 1.03 4.77 -15.98
CA PRO A 207 1.91 5.93 -16.14
C PRO A 207 1.31 7.27 -15.66
N THR A 208 -0.02 7.42 -15.67
CA THR A 208 -0.69 8.62 -15.14
C THR A 208 -0.56 8.71 -13.61
N LEU A 209 -0.77 7.60 -12.91
CA LEU A 209 -0.57 7.48 -11.46
C LEU A 209 0.89 7.72 -11.09
N ALA A 210 1.83 7.13 -11.84
CA ALA A 210 3.27 7.31 -11.63
C ALA A 210 3.71 8.76 -11.80
N SER A 211 3.16 9.47 -12.79
CA SER A 211 3.46 10.88 -13.00
C SER A 211 2.95 11.75 -11.84
N LYS A 212 1.75 11.47 -11.33
CA LYS A 212 1.16 12.17 -10.19
C LYS A 212 1.91 11.88 -8.88
N LEU A 213 2.33 10.63 -8.63
CA LEU A 213 3.20 10.31 -7.49
C LEU A 213 4.53 11.05 -7.57
N ALA A 214 5.16 11.09 -8.75
CA ALA A 214 6.42 11.79 -8.93
C ALA A 214 6.30 13.30 -8.72
N GLU A 215 5.17 13.90 -9.07
CA GLU A 215 4.87 15.31 -8.77
C GLU A 215 4.84 15.55 -7.25
N PHE A 216 4.13 14.72 -6.49
CA PHE A 216 4.05 14.87 -5.04
C PHE A 216 5.39 14.60 -4.35
N LEU A 217 6.14 13.58 -4.76
CA LEU A 217 7.46 13.33 -4.19
C LEU A 217 8.43 14.51 -4.45
N ARG A 218 8.37 15.16 -5.61
CA ARG A 218 9.16 16.38 -5.87
C ARG A 218 8.70 17.55 -5.03
N THR A 219 7.40 17.84 -5.03
CA THR A 219 6.86 19.09 -4.47
C THR A 219 6.68 19.06 -2.96
N ARG A 220 6.54 17.88 -2.36
CA ARG A 220 6.21 17.71 -0.93
C ARG A 220 7.29 16.99 -0.13
N SER A 221 8.13 16.21 -0.80
CA SER A 221 9.25 15.48 -0.19
C SER A 221 10.63 15.95 -0.66
N ASP A 222 10.71 16.89 -1.60
CA ASP A 222 11.96 17.40 -2.18
C ASP A 222 12.86 16.28 -2.76
N GLU A 223 12.24 15.29 -3.41
CA GLU A 223 12.95 14.14 -3.96
C GLU A 223 13.26 14.31 -5.46
N THR A 224 14.44 13.83 -5.86
CA THR A 224 14.75 13.61 -7.27
C THR A 224 14.12 12.30 -7.73
N ILE A 225 13.34 12.36 -8.83
CA ILE A 225 12.59 11.20 -9.33
C ILE A 225 13.04 10.81 -10.73
N THR A 226 13.24 9.50 -10.92
CA THR A 226 13.47 8.88 -12.22
C THR A 226 12.45 7.77 -12.51
N PHE A 227 12.22 7.51 -13.80
CA PHE A 227 11.33 6.45 -14.27
C PHE A 227 12.12 5.39 -15.06
N PRO A 228 11.90 4.09 -14.79
CA PRO A 228 12.43 3.01 -15.64
C PRO A 228 11.83 3.06 -17.05
N ARG A 229 10.54 3.42 -17.16
CA ARG A 229 9.82 3.58 -18.42
C ARG A 229 9.85 5.03 -18.89
N SER A 230 9.95 5.24 -20.20
CA SER A 230 9.93 6.59 -20.77
C SER A 230 8.54 7.24 -20.63
N THR A 231 8.48 8.55 -20.49
CA THR A 231 7.23 9.34 -20.58
C THR A 231 7.08 10.04 -21.94
N SER A 232 8.02 9.81 -22.87
CA SER A 232 8.09 10.54 -24.13
C SER A 232 7.07 10.09 -25.17
N ALA A 233 6.33 11.05 -25.74
CA ALA A 233 5.45 10.86 -26.90
C ALA A 233 6.19 10.64 -28.22
N THR A 234 7.52 10.82 -28.26
CA THR A 234 8.31 10.66 -29.48
C THR A 234 8.26 9.22 -29.97
N ILE A 235 8.10 9.05 -31.28
CA ILE A 235 8.09 7.74 -31.93
C ILE A 235 9.50 7.15 -31.97
N GLU A 236 9.66 5.92 -31.51
CA GLU A 236 10.89 5.16 -31.63
C GLU A 236 11.04 4.58 -33.05
N GLY A 237 12.25 4.68 -33.59
CA GLY A 237 12.52 4.46 -35.01
C GLY A 237 12.32 3.02 -35.50
N GLN A 238 12.65 2.00 -34.71
CA GLN A 238 12.57 0.59 -35.13
C GLN A 238 11.18 -0.02 -34.89
N THR A 239 10.59 0.23 -33.74
CA THR A 239 9.29 -0.25 -33.30
C THR A 239 8.14 0.52 -33.93
N LYS A 240 8.37 1.77 -34.35
CA LYS A 240 7.34 2.72 -34.80
C LYS A 240 6.28 3.02 -33.74
N LEU A 241 6.60 2.79 -32.47
CA LEU A 241 5.72 3.06 -31.33
C LEU A 241 6.25 4.27 -30.55
N PRO A 242 5.37 5.06 -29.90
CA PRO A 242 5.81 6.07 -28.95
C PRO A 242 6.63 5.43 -27.82
N TRP A 243 7.69 6.11 -27.39
CA TRP A 243 8.55 5.64 -26.30
C TRP A 243 7.78 5.35 -25.01
N TRP A 244 6.77 6.15 -24.68
CA TRP A 244 5.95 5.93 -23.50
C TRP A 244 5.16 4.61 -23.55
N GLN A 245 4.93 4.02 -24.73
CA GLN A 245 4.22 2.74 -24.82
C GLN A 245 5.13 1.54 -24.57
N LEU A 246 6.44 1.68 -24.75
CA LEU A 246 7.39 0.58 -24.62
C LEU A 246 7.65 0.25 -23.15
N ALA A 247 7.86 -1.04 -22.88
CA ALA A 247 8.25 -1.52 -21.56
C ALA A 247 9.60 -0.93 -21.10
N ALA A 248 9.87 -0.95 -19.79
CA ALA A 248 11.02 -0.29 -19.17
C ALA A 248 12.34 -0.73 -19.79
N LYS A 249 12.50 -2.02 -20.09
CA LYS A 249 13.73 -2.55 -20.69
C LYS A 249 14.17 -1.81 -21.96
N TYR A 250 13.26 -1.35 -22.81
CA TYR A 250 13.65 -0.68 -24.07
C TYR A 250 14.10 0.75 -23.84
N HIS A 251 13.45 1.45 -22.91
CA HIS A 251 13.90 2.77 -22.48
C HIS A 251 15.29 2.68 -21.81
N LEU A 252 15.47 1.71 -20.92
CA LEU A 252 16.74 1.47 -20.25
C LEU A 252 17.85 1.05 -21.23
N ALA A 253 17.53 0.26 -22.27
CA ALA A 253 18.48 -0.06 -23.35
C ALA A 253 18.94 1.20 -24.12
N ARG A 254 18.06 2.20 -24.26
CA ARG A 254 18.39 3.48 -24.90
C ARG A 254 19.31 4.34 -24.04
N ILE A 255 19.00 4.49 -22.75
CA ILE A 255 19.72 5.41 -21.86
C ILE A 255 20.96 4.80 -21.22
N LEU A 256 21.01 3.47 -21.10
CA LEU A 256 22.14 2.71 -20.55
C LEU A 256 22.56 1.57 -21.50
N PRO A 257 22.99 1.87 -22.75
CA PRO A 257 23.24 0.85 -23.77
C PRO A 257 24.38 -0.11 -23.43
N LYS A 258 25.29 0.30 -22.52
CA LYS A 258 26.40 -0.54 -22.06
C LYS A 258 26.03 -1.44 -20.87
N GLU A 259 24.97 -1.11 -20.15
CA GLU A 259 24.53 -1.84 -18.95
C GLU A 259 23.56 -2.97 -19.31
N THR A 260 24.01 -3.89 -20.19
CA THR A 260 23.17 -4.96 -20.76
C THR A 260 22.53 -5.85 -19.69
N ASN A 261 23.17 -6.06 -18.54
CA ASN A 261 22.62 -6.82 -17.42
C ASN A 261 21.36 -6.17 -16.81
N ILE A 262 21.13 -4.87 -17.01
CA ILE A 262 19.91 -4.21 -16.52
C ILE A 262 18.74 -4.56 -17.45
N TRP A 263 18.85 -4.27 -18.75
CA TRP A 263 17.72 -4.35 -19.68
C TRP A 263 17.63 -5.65 -20.49
N ASN A 264 18.68 -6.47 -20.48
CA ASN A 264 18.73 -7.79 -21.11
C ASN A 264 19.42 -8.80 -20.18
N SER A 265 18.88 -8.90 -18.96
CA SER A 265 19.33 -9.86 -17.94
C SER A 265 19.55 -11.27 -18.53
N PRO A 266 20.72 -11.90 -18.32
CA PRO A 266 20.99 -13.25 -18.80
C PRO A 266 20.27 -14.33 -17.98
N ASP A 267 19.78 -13.98 -16.79
CA ASP A 267 19.15 -14.92 -15.85
C ASP A 267 17.72 -15.29 -16.25
N VAL A 268 17.13 -14.52 -17.18
CA VAL A 268 15.76 -14.69 -17.64
C VAL A 268 15.67 -14.61 -19.17
N THR A 269 14.71 -15.33 -19.73
CA THR A 269 14.67 -15.55 -21.18
C THR A 269 13.63 -14.69 -21.90
N SER A 270 12.43 -14.53 -21.31
CA SER A 270 11.32 -13.85 -21.98
C SER A 270 11.44 -12.33 -21.95
N GLU A 271 10.77 -11.64 -22.88
CA GLU A 271 10.74 -10.18 -22.91
C GLU A 271 10.02 -9.59 -21.69
N LYS A 272 8.98 -10.29 -21.19
CA LYS A 272 8.24 -9.95 -19.96
C LYS A 272 9.16 -10.00 -18.75
N ASP A 273 9.91 -11.10 -18.58
CA ASP A 273 10.82 -11.26 -17.43
C ASP A 273 11.96 -10.24 -17.46
N LYS A 274 12.49 -9.95 -18.65
CA LYS A 274 13.53 -8.92 -18.81
C LYS A 274 13.00 -7.53 -18.45
N ASP A 275 11.73 -7.23 -18.76
CA ASP A 275 11.09 -5.99 -18.30
C ASP A 275 11.00 -5.94 -16.78
N ILE A 276 10.45 -6.99 -16.15
CA ILE A 276 10.33 -7.13 -14.69
C ILE A 276 11.68 -6.92 -14.00
N HIS A 277 12.74 -7.62 -14.45
CA HIS A 277 14.07 -7.52 -13.85
C HIS A 277 14.72 -6.15 -14.08
N SER A 278 14.43 -5.47 -15.18
CA SER A 278 15.10 -4.21 -15.52
C SER A 278 14.79 -3.06 -14.57
N ARG A 279 13.57 -3.03 -14.00
CA ARG A 279 13.08 -1.96 -13.12
C ARG A 279 13.85 -1.91 -11.79
N PRO A 280 13.91 -2.98 -10.97
CA PRO A 280 14.69 -2.99 -9.75
C PRO A 280 16.20 -2.93 -10.00
N ARG A 281 16.69 -3.53 -11.10
CA ARG A 281 18.12 -3.42 -11.44
C ARG A 281 18.53 -1.99 -11.78
N TYR A 282 17.65 -1.20 -12.39
CA TYR A 282 17.86 0.22 -12.59
C TYR A 282 17.91 0.99 -11.26
N ALA A 283 17.02 0.69 -10.32
CA ALA A 283 17.07 1.29 -8.99
C ALA A 283 18.38 0.97 -8.24
N ARG A 284 18.85 -0.28 -8.34
CA ARG A 284 20.15 -0.70 -7.81
C ARG A 284 21.32 0.01 -8.49
N TYR A 285 21.27 0.14 -9.81
CA TYR A 285 22.27 0.90 -10.57
C TYR A 285 22.37 2.35 -10.10
N LEU A 286 21.26 2.97 -9.70
CA LEU A 286 21.25 4.34 -9.20
C LEU A 286 21.57 4.47 -7.71
N ASN A 287 21.78 3.36 -6.99
CA ASN A 287 21.81 3.35 -5.53
C ASN A 287 20.59 4.10 -4.93
N ALA A 288 19.40 3.85 -5.49
CA ALA A 288 18.20 4.62 -5.19
C ALA A 288 17.78 4.54 -3.71
N LYS A 289 17.15 5.60 -3.21
CA LYS A 289 16.58 5.64 -1.84
C LYS A 289 15.47 4.61 -1.65
N ALA A 290 14.65 4.42 -2.69
CA ALA A 290 13.62 3.39 -2.77
C ALA A 290 13.18 3.18 -4.23
N ILE A 291 12.52 2.06 -4.50
CA ILE A 291 11.70 1.85 -5.70
C ILE A 291 10.24 1.60 -5.31
N ILE A 292 9.34 2.36 -5.92
CA ILE A 292 7.89 2.23 -5.76
C ILE A 292 7.30 1.82 -7.11
N SER A 293 6.83 0.58 -7.21
CA SER A 293 6.17 0.02 -8.39
C SER A 293 4.65 0.14 -8.28
N LEU A 294 4.03 0.89 -9.19
CA LEU A 294 2.59 1.11 -9.24
C LEU A 294 1.91 0.14 -10.21
N HIS A 295 0.95 -0.61 -9.67
CA HIS A 295 0.15 -1.61 -10.34
C HIS A 295 -1.35 -1.43 -10.03
N THR A 296 -2.18 -2.15 -10.78
CA THR A 296 -3.58 -2.38 -10.42
C THR A 296 -3.89 -3.85 -10.60
N ASP A 297 -4.61 -4.43 -9.65
CA ASP A 297 -4.79 -5.88 -9.55
C ASP A 297 -6.03 -6.33 -10.35
N ALA A 298 -6.11 -7.61 -10.67
CA ALA A 298 -7.28 -8.23 -11.24
C ALA A 298 -7.42 -9.70 -10.83
N THR A 299 -8.67 -10.07 -10.60
CA THR A 299 -9.07 -11.43 -10.26
C THR A 299 -10.43 -11.77 -10.86
N ASP A 300 -10.72 -13.07 -10.98
CA ASP A 300 -11.99 -13.59 -11.51
C ASP A 300 -13.19 -13.18 -10.65
N ASP A 301 -13.00 -13.03 -9.32
CA ASP A 301 -14.01 -12.51 -8.42
C ASP A 301 -14.03 -10.96 -8.48
N THR A 302 -14.91 -10.43 -9.32
CA THR A 302 -15.06 -8.99 -9.55
C THR A 302 -15.61 -8.21 -8.35
N THR A 303 -15.91 -8.86 -7.21
CA THR A 303 -16.34 -8.18 -5.97
C THR A 303 -15.17 -7.71 -5.12
N VAL A 304 -13.98 -8.23 -5.39
CA VAL A 304 -12.76 -8.00 -4.60
C VAL A 304 -12.26 -6.60 -4.87
N ARG A 305 -11.84 -5.89 -3.83
CA ARG A 305 -11.52 -4.47 -3.94
C ARG A 305 -10.55 -3.98 -2.87
N GLY A 306 -9.99 -2.81 -3.12
CA GLY A 306 -9.09 -2.09 -2.22
C GLY A 306 -7.61 -2.30 -2.53
N THR A 307 -6.80 -1.46 -1.90
CA THR A 307 -5.35 -1.36 -2.12
C THR A 307 -4.59 -2.50 -1.43
N ARG A 308 -3.55 -3.02 -2.08
CA ARG A 308 -2.57 -3.94 -1.48
C ARG A 308 -1.16 -3.39 -1.65
N VAL A 309 -0.36 -3.47 -0.60
CA VAL A 309 1.06 -3.09 -0.62
C VAL A 309 1.88 -4.34 -0.34
N ILE A 310 2.77 -4.68 -1.27
CA ILE A 310 3.52 -5.93 -1.25
C ILE A 310 5.00 -5.60 -1.15
N TYR A 311 5.68 -6.26 -0.22
CA TYR A 311 7.12 -6.14 -0.01
C TYR A 311 7.82 -7.50 -0.17
N GLN A 312 9.14 -7.49 -0.36
CA GLN A 312 9.92 -8.75 -0.39
C GLN A 312 9.96 -9.38 1.00
N THR A 313 9.49 -10.62 1.14
CA THR A 313 9.62 -11.38 2.38
C THR A 313 11.07 -11.40 2.86
N GLY A 314 11.28 -11.07 4.14
CA GLY A 314 12.60 -11.00 4.76
C GLY A 314 13.33 -9.65 4.61
N SER A 315 12.78 -8.69 3.86
CA SER A 315 13.33 -7.33 3.76
C SER A 315 12.69 -6.39 4.79
N THR A 316 13.35 -6.18 5.93
CA THR A 316 12.90 -5.22 6.96
C THR A 316 12.71 -3.81 6.39
N PRO A 317 13.66 -3.23 5.63
CA PRO A 317 13.48 -1.87 5.09
C PRO A 317 12.29 -1.76 4.13
N SER A 318 12.03 -2.79 3.31
CA SER A 318 10.85 -2.81 2.43
C SER A 318 9.55 -2.97 3.21
N GLN A 319 9.56 -3.73 4.31
CA GLN A 319 8.40 -3.92 5.18
C GLN A 319 8.02 -2.63 5.93
N GLU A 320 9.01 -1.92 6.47
CA GLU A 320 8.81 -0.63 7.14
C GLU A 320 8.23 0.42 6.18
N LEU A 321 8.77 0.50 4.96
CA LEU A 321 8.24 1.36 3.92
C LEU A 321 6.80 0.97 3.54
N ALA A 322 6.52 -0.32 3.38
CA ALA A 322 5.17 -0.81 3.05
C ALA A 322 4.15 -0.48 4.15
N ALA A 323 4.53 -0.63 5.42
CA ALA A 323 3.69 -0.30 6.56
C ALA A 323 3.36 1.19 6.63
N ALA A 324 4.36 2.06 6.42
CA ALA A 324 4.16 3.50 6.37
C ALA A 324 3.25 3.91 5.20
N ILE A 325 3.41 3.32 4.02
CA ILE A 325 2.58 3.55 2.84
C ILE A 325 1.14 3.08 3.08
N SER A 326 0.91 1.83 3.50
CA SER A 326 -0.44 1.33 3.77
C SER A 326 -1.18 2.18 4.81
N CYS A 327 -0.51 2.55 5.90
CA CYS A 327 -1.11 3.38 6.95
C CYS A 327 -1.47 4.78 6.43
N SER A 328 -0.56 5.43 5.69
CA SER A 328 -0.77 6.80 5.17
C SER A 328 -1.81 6.84 4.05
N MET A 329 -1.82 5.86 3.15
CA MET A 329 -2.88 5.70 2.16
C MET A 329 -4.24 5.52 2.82
N LYS A 330 -4.34 4.68 3.87
CA LYS A 330 -5.60 4.50 4.60
C LYS A 330 -6.08 5.81 5.19
N GLU A 331 -5.21 6.58 5.83
CA GLU A 331 -5.57 7.84 6.44
C GLU A 331 -6.11 8.86 5.41
N ILE A 332 -5.35 9.13 4.35
CA ILE A 332 -5.71 10.18 3.38
C ILE A 332 -6.90 9.76 2.52
N ILE A 333 -6.94 8.52 2.02
CA ILE A 333 -8.06 8.08 1.17
C ILE A 333 -9.36 8.09 1.98
N ASN A 334 -9.37 7.62 3.23
CA ASN A 334 -10.60 7.60 4.03
C ASN A 334 -10.98 8.99 4.58
N ALA A 335 -10.09 9.98 4.52
CA ALA A 335 -10.44 11.39 4.75
C ALA A 335 -11.04 12.07 3.52
N THR A 336 -10.97 11.43 2.34
CA THR A 336 -11.46 11.99 1.08
C THR A 336 -12.95 11.68 0.88
N PRO A 337 -13.80 12.70 0.61
CA PRO A 337 -15.23 12.50 0.40
C PRO A 337 -15.53 11.46 -0.70
N GLY A 338 -16.41 10.50 -0.40
CA GLY A 338 -16.78 9.41 -1.30
C GLY A 338 -15.88 8.16 -1.20
N TYR A 339 -14.78 8.23 -0.44
CA TYR A 339 -13.82 7.14 -0.26
C TYR A 339 -13.59 6.75 1.21
N GLU A 340 -14.50 7.13 2.11
CA GLU A 340 -14.42 6.93 3.57
C GLU A 340 -14.39 5.45 4.00
N THR A 341 -14.72 4.55 3.07
CA THR A 341 -14.71 3.10 3.28
C THR A 341 -13.74 2.38 2.36
N TRP A 342 -12.85 3.12 1.69
CA TRP A 342 -11.85 2.52 0.82
C TRP A 342 -10.91 1.64 1.64
N ARG A 343 -10.87 0.36 1.26
CA ARG A 343 -10.07 -0.62 1.94
C ARG A 343 -8.61 -0.47 1.54
N VAL A 344 -7.75 -0.22 2.51
CA VAL A 344 -6.30 -0.37 2.37
C VAL A 344 -5.87 -1.51 3.29
N ASN A 345 -5.32 -2.55 2.69
CA ASN A 345 -4.96 -3.77 3.39
C ASN A 345 -3.66 -3.62 4.17
N THR A 346 -3.52 -4.43 5.22
CA THR A 346 -2.23 -4.67 5.87
C THR A 346 -1.23 -5.07 4.79
N PRO A 347 -0.01 -4.49 4.77
CA PRO A 347 0.99 -4.87 3.79
C PRO A 347 1.36 -6.35 3.95
N THR A 348 1.67 -7.01 2.85
CA THR A 348 1.98 -8.45 2.84
C THR A 348 3.33 -8.74 2.22
N GLY A 349 4.08 -9.66 2.82
CA GLY A 349 5.27 -10.24 2.23
C GLY A 349 4.92 -11.14 1.03
N GLY A 350 5.71 -11.01 -0.04
CA GLY A 350 5.64 -11.83 -1.24
C GLY A 350 7.02 -11.99 -1.88
N ASN A 351 7.08 -12.73 -2.99
CA ASN A 351 8.32 -13.00 -3.72
C ASN A 351 8.20 -12.68 -5.22
N TYR A 352 7.91 -11.41 -5.53
CA TYR A 352 7.75 -10.91 -6.90
C TYR A 352 9.08 -10.39 -7.45
N GLY A 353 9.34 -10.59 -8.74
CA GLY A 353 10.61 -10.18 -9.36
C GLY A 353 10.95 -8.70 -9.18
N GLU A 354 9.95 -7.81 -9.21
CA GLU A 354 10.17 -6.38 -9.01
C GLU A 354 10.64 -6.02 -7.59
N ASN A 355 10.29 -6.81 -6.58
CA ASN A 355 10.73 -6.65 -5.20
C ASN A 355 12.00 -7.46 -4.91
N ARG A 356 12.01 -8.73 -5.33
CA ARG A 356 13.10 -9.70 -5.12
C ARG A 356 14.41 -9.21 -5.69
N GLU A 357 14.39 -8.65 -6.90
CA GLU A 357 15.61 -8.23 -7.60
C GLU A 357 16.13 -6.86 -7.14
N ALA A 358 15.43 -6.16 -6.24
CA ALA A 358 15.78 -4.85 -5.70
C ALA A 358 16.74 -4.92 -4.49
N VAL A 359 17.62 -5.93 -4.45
CA VAL A 359 18.60 -6.15 -3.36
C VAL A 359 19.31 -4.85 -2.96
N GLU A 360 19.38 -4.59 -1.65
CA GLU A 360 19.93 -3.38 -1.01
C GLU A 360 19.12 -2.09 -1.23
N VAL A 361 17.99 -2.12 -1.95
CA VAL A 361 17.10 -0.97 -2.18
C VAL A 361 15.70 -1.29 -1.60
N PRO A 362 15.15 -0.46 -0.70
CA PRO A 362 13.76 -0.61 -0.24
C PRO A 362 12.79 -0.61 -1.44
N ALA A 363 11.94 -1.64 -1.53
CA ALA A 363 11.11 -1.90 -2.70
C ALA A 363 9.70 -2.36 -2.35
N ASN A 364 8.70 -1.68 -2.93
CA ASN A 364 7.30 -2.07 -2.78
C ASN A 364 6.57 -2.09 -4.13
N ILE A 365 5.71 -3.09 -4.30
CA ILE A 365 4.64 -3.09 -5.30
C ILE A 365 3.38 -2.58 -4.62
N ILE A 366 2.73 -1.61 -5.24
CA ILE A 366 1.47 -1.04 -4.77
C ILE A 366 0.42 -1.36 -5.81
N GLU A 367 -0.43 -2.33 -5.49
CA GLU A 367 -1.68 -2.57 -6.18
C GLU A 367 -2.70 -1.54 -5.68
N VAL A 368 -2.91 -0.48 -6.47
CA VAL A 368 -3.72 0.67 -6.03
C VAL A 368 -5.17 0.26 -5.74
N GLY A 369 -5.68 -0.74 -6.45
CA GLY A 369 -6.95 -1.44 -6.21
C GLY A 369 -7.16 -2.51 -7.27
N PHE A 370 -8.38 -3.05 -7.39
CA PHE A 370 -8.69 -4.10 -8.37
C PHE A 370 -9.41 -3.54 -9.60
N HIS A 371 -8.75 -3.45 -10.77
CA HIS A 371 -9.43 -3.01 -11.99
C HIS A 371 -10.46 -4.03 -12.52
N SER A 372 -10.43 -5.27 -12.04
CA SER A 372 -11.52 -6.24 -12.25
C SER A 372 -12.80 -5.90 -11.47
N ASN A 373 -12.71 -5.06 -10.43
CA ASN A 373 -13.86 -4.50 -9.73
C ASN A 373 -14.31 -3.19 -10.40
N PRO A 374 -15.59 -3.07 -10.82
CA PRO A 374 -16.07 -1.88 -11.51
C PRO A 374 -16.00 -0.58 -10.68
N GLN A 375 -16.13 -0.65 -9.35
CA GLN A 375 -16.07 0.52 -8.48
C GLN A 375 -14.64 1.04 -8.33
N ASP A 376 -13.69 0.13 -8.11
CA ASP A 376 -12.27 0.50 -8.05
C ASP A 376 -11.78 1.02 -9.41
N ALA A 377 -12.16 0.36 -10.52
CA ALA A 377 -11.85 0.83 -11.87
C ALA A 377 -12.43 2.23 -12.17
N ALA A 378 -13.60 2.56 -11.61
CA ALA A 378 -14.16 3.91 -11.70
C ALA A 378 -13.36 4.90 -10.85
N ALA A 379 -12.98 4.52 -9.62
CA ALA A 379 -12.14 5.34 -8.74
C ALA A 379 -10.79 5.70 -9.39
N PHE A 380 -10.19 4.78 -10.16
CA PHE A 380 -8.93 5.06 -10.85
C PHE A 380 -9.02 6.20 -11.88
N ARG A 381 -10.22 6.54 -12.36
CA ARG A 381 -10.44 7.68 -13.26
C ARG A 381 -10.86 8.95 -12.52
N ASP A 382 -11.19 8.85 -11.24
CA ASP A 382 -11.53 10.00 -10.41
C ASP A 382 -10.25 10.68 -9.94
N THR A 383 -10.07 11.94 -10.32
CA THR A 383 -8.94 12.76 -9.93
C THR A 383 -8.82 12.91 -8.41
N ALA A 384 -9.93 12.94 -7.67
CA ALA A 384 -9.91 13.04 -6.21
C ALA A 384 -9.28 11.79 -5.59
N PHE A 385 -9.66 10.60 -6.07
CA PHE A 385 -9.05 9.35 -5.62
C PHE A 385 -7.57 9.26 -6.02
N GLN A 386 -7.23 9.58 -7.28
CA GLN A 386 -5.85 9.57 -7.73
C GLN A 386 -4.96 10.47 -6.87
N GLU A 387 -5.44 11.66 -6.51
CA GLU A 387 -4.72 12.57 -5.61
C GLU A 387 -4.57 12.00 -4.21
N ALA A 388 -5.66 11.52 -3.60
CA ALA A 388 -5.64 10.94 -2.27
C ALA A 388 -4.70 9.73 -2.19
N ALA A 389 -4.77 8.82 -3.16
CA ALA A 389 -3.94 7.63 -3.21
C ALA A 389 -2.46 7.99 -3.37
N MET A 390 -2.11 8.88 -4.31
CA MET A 390 -0.71 9.24 -4.55
C MET A 390 -0.11 10.11 -3.43
N LYS A 391 -0.90 11.00 -2.80
CA LYS A 391 -0.49 11.70 -1.56
C LYS A 391 -0.28 10.72 -0.42
N GLY A 392 -1.12 9.69 -0.30
CA GLY A 392 -0.96 8.61 0.67
C GLY A 392 0.37 7.88 0.53
N ILE A 393 0.77 7.57 -0.70
CA ILE A 393 2.05 6.92 -0.99
C ILE A 393 3.22 7.88 -0.68
N GLU A 394 3.15 9.13 -1.11
CA GLU A 394 4.16 10.16 -0.80
C GLU A 394 4.35 10.35 0.71
N LYS A 395 3.25 10.52 1.46
CA LYS A 395 3.28 10.65 2.92
C LYS A 395 3.90 9.43 3.57
N GLY A 396 3.54 8.23 3.12
CA GLY A 396 4.13 6.99 3.62
C GLY A 396 5.65 6.90 3.39
N TYR A 397 6.09 7.24 2.17
CA TYR A 397 7.52 7.33 1.86
C TYR A 397 8.24 8.33 2.77
N ARG A 398 7.71 9.55 2.90
CA ARG A 398 8.32 10.62 3.72
C ARG A 398 8.38 10.24 5.19
N VAL A 399 7.30 9.72 5.75
CA VAL A 399 7.23 9.24 7.14
C VAL A 399 8.32 8.18 7.40
N ASN A 400 8.45 7.20 6.49
CA ASN A 400 9.47 6.16 6.61
C ASN A 400 10.89 6.73 6.49
N ARG A 401 11.15 7.59 5.49
CA ARG A 401 12.45 8.23 5.27
C ARG A 401 12.89 9.03 6.49
N ASP A 402 11.97 9.74 7.13
CA ASP A 402 12.24 10.58 8.29
C ASP A 402 12.36 9.74 9.60
N GLY A 403 12.31 8.41 9.51
CA GLY A 403 12.40 7.50 10.67
C GLY A 403 11.18 7.58 11.61
N LYS A 404 10.06 8.13 11.12
CA LYS A 404 8.82 8.28 11.88
C LYS A 404 7.94 7.04 11.69
N THR A 405 7.17 6.67 12.70
CA THR A 405 6.12 5.67 12.55
C THR A 405 4.84 6.34 12.03
N CYS A 406 4.16 5.71 11.08
CA CYS A 406 2.83 6.19 10.68
C CYS A 406 1.83 5.97 11.82
N VAL A 407 1.27 7.06 12.32
CA VAL A 407 0.19 7.08 13.30
C VAL A 407 -0.90 8.00 12.75
N PRO A 408 -2.17 7.56 12.69
CA PRO A 408 -3.25 8.43 12.23
C PRO A 408 -3.38 9.68 13.09
N GLN A 409 -3.59 10.82 12.46
CA GLN A 409 -3.77 12.10 13.10
C GLN A 409 -4.93 12.05 14.07
N LYS A 410 -4.65 12.42 15.32
CA LYS A 410 -5.67 12.45 16.37
C LYS A 410 -5.32 13.48 17.43
N ILE A 411 -6.29 14.31 17.80
CA ILE A 411 -6.21 15.12 19.02
C ILE A 411 -6.38 14.18 20.21
N THR A 412 -5.39 14.11 21.08
CA THR A 412 -5.39 13.24 22.26
C THR A 412 -5.85 13.96 23.51
N SER A 413 -5.66 15.28 23.58
CA SER A 413 -6.10 16.07 24.72
C SER A 413 -6.30 17.55 24.37
N VAL A 414 -7.40 18.12 24.86
CA VAL A 414 -7.56 19.56 25.06
C VAL A 414 -8.11 19.75 26.48
N PRO A 415 -7.31 20.27 27.43
CA PRO A 415 -7.73 20.33 28.81
C PRO A 415 -8.92 21.27 28.98
N LYS A 416 -9.79 20.94 29.92
CA LYS A 416 -10.82 21.87 30.38
C LYS A 416 -10.14 23.11 30.92
N ALA A 417 -10.58 24.28 30.48
CA ALA A 417 -9.96 25.54 30.86
C ALA A 417 -10.92 26.39 31.71
N VAL A 418 -10.42 27.02 32.75
CA VAL A 418 -11.20 27.87 33.65
C VAL A 418 -10.55 29.25 33.74
N ALA A 419 -11.16 30.25 33.09
CA ALA A 419 -10.71 31.64 33.17
C ALA A 419 -11.54 32.40 34.20
N ASN A 420 -10.88 33.26 34.98
CA ASN A 420 -11.60 34.26 35.76
C ASN A 420 -12.14 35.32 34.80
N LEU A 421 -13.37 35.77 35.04
CA LEU A 421 -13.99 36.88 34.31
C LEU A 421 -13.09 38.13 34.37
N ASN A 422 -12.79 38.72 33.22
CA ASN A 422 -11.86 39.86 33.08
C ASN A 422 -10.44 39.56 33.58
N GLY A 423 -10.10 38.28 33.76
CA GLY A 423 -8.78 37.83 34.19
C GLY A 423 -7.75 37.75 33.06
N PRO A 424 -6.53 37.25 33.37
CA PRO A 424 -5.50 37.05 32.35
C PRO A 424 -5.94 35.99 31.33
N LYS A 425 -5.42 36.11 30.10
CA LYS A 425 -5.64 35.11 29.06
C LYS A 425 -4.93 33.80 29.43
N LEU A 426 -5.61 32.67 29.22
CA LEU A 426 -5.09 31.34 29.49
C LEU A 426 -4.43 30.74 28.26
N GLN A 427 -3.30 30.06 28.45
CA GLN A 427 -2.77 29.14 27.46
C GLN A 427 -3.43 27.77 27.63
N VAL A 428 -4.00 27.26 26.55
CA VAL A 428 -4.66 25.96 26.49
C VAL A 428 -3.92 25.12 25.44
N PRO A 429 -3.18 24.08 25.85
CA PRO A 429 -2.45 23.22 24.92
C PRO A 429 -3.40 22.26 24.21
N ILE A 430 -3.26 22.12 22.90
CA ILE A 430 -3.90 21.07 22.09
C ILE A 430 -2.84 20.01 21.80
N THR A 431 -2.93 18.89 22.51
CA THR A 431 -2.02 17.75 22.29
C THR A 431 -2.61 16.86 21.20
N PHE A 432 -1.80 16.54 20.20
CA PHE A 432 -2.14 15.61 19.14
C PHE A 432 -1.00 14.61 18.90
N VAL A 433 -1.34 13.54 18.18
CA VAL A 433 -0.41 12.55 17.63
C VAL A 433 -0.61 12.45 16.12
N GLY A 434 0.35 11.82 15.44
CA GLY A 434 0.35 11.60 14.01
C GLY A 434 1.34 12.48 13.27
N ASN A 435 1.31 12.39 11.93
CA ASN A 435 2.24 13.10 11.04
C ASN A 435 1.45 14.03 10.10
N PRO A 436 0.85 15.12 10.60
CA PRO A 436 0.02 15.99 9.78
C PRO A 436 0.83 16.64 8.65
N GLN A 437 0.20 16.83 7.49
CA GLN A 437 0.77 17.64 6.43
C GLN A 437 0.46 19.13 6.69
N PHE A 438 1.50 19.94 6.85
CA PHE A 438 1.33 21.39 7.01
C PHE A 438 1.06 22.05 5.64
N PRO A 439 0.29 23.16 5.60
CA PRO A 439 -0.31 23.87 6.74
C PRO A 439 -1.43 23.11 7.46
N VAL A 440 -1.54 23.30 8.79
CA VAL A 440 -2.61 22.71 9.61
C VAL A 440 -3.56 23.80 10.08
N LYS A 441 -4.84 23.69 9.71
CA LYS A 441 -5.91 24.58 10.14
C LYS A 441 -6.53 24.08 11.45
N ARG A 442 -6.47 24.91 12.49
CA ARG A 442 -7.23 24.74 13.73
C ARG A 442 -8.52 25.53 13.65
N VAL A 443 -9.63 24.87 13.94
CA VAL A 443 -10.94 25.50 14.15
C VAL A 443 -11.39 25.23 15.59
N ARG A 444 -11.74 26.29 16.32
CA ARG A 444 -12.42 26.22 17.61
C ARG A 444 -13.85 26.67 17.39
N LYS A 445 -14.78 25.71 17.37
CA LYS A 445 -16.21 25.96 17.21
C LYS A 445 -16.91 25.90 18.55
N ILE A 446 -17.70 26.92 18.86
CA ILE A 446 -18.54 26.93 20.05
C ILE A 446 -19.83 26.16 19.74
N THR A 447 -20.02 25.03 20.41
CA THR A 447 -21.20 24.16 20.17
C THR A 447 -22.37 24.49 21.09
N ASN A 448 -22.11 25.18 22.20
CA ASN A 448 -23.13 25.64 23.14
C ASN A 448 -22.68 26.98 23.74
N CYS A 449 -23.36 28.07 23.36
CA CYS A 449 -23.13 29.40 23.90
C CYS A 449 -24.30 29.77 24.82
N PRO A 450 -24.05 30.09 26.11
CA PRO A 450 -25.09 30.45 27.05
C PRO A 450 -25.91 31.68 26.59
N ALA A 451 -27.19 31.72 26.95
CA ALA A 451 -28.06 32.84 26.61
C ALA A 451 -27.50 34.16 27.15
N GLY A 452 -27.48 35.20 26.30
CA GLY A 452 -26.90 36.51 26.63
C GLY A 452 -25.38 36.60 26.47
N TRP A 453 -24.70 35.52 26.06
CA TRP A 453 -23.25 35.53 25.76
C TRP A 453 -22.99 35.67 24.27
N THR A 454 -21.84 36.28 23.95
CA THR A 454 -21.26 36.21 22.60
C THR A 454 -20.04 35.29 22.66
N CYS A 455 -20.13 34.15 21.97
CA CYS A 455 -19.06 33.16 21.94
C CYS A 455 -18.57 32.99 20.49
N PRO A 456 -17.56 33.74 20.05
CA PRO A 456 -17.08 33.64 18.67
C PRO A 456 -16.28 32.37 18.44
N ASP A 457 -16.51 31.76 17.28
CA ASP A 457 -15.61 30.77 16.72
C ASP A 457 -14.24 31.39 16.43
N ASP A 458 -13.22 30.55 16.37
CA ASP A 458 -11.84 30.97 16.12
C ASP A 458 -11.17 30.02 15.13
N VAL A 459 -10.42 30.57 14.18
CA VAL A 459 -9.74 29.83 13.11
C VAL A 459 -8.32 30.33 13.02
N PHE A 460 -7.36 29.40 13.04
CA PHE A 460 -5.94 29.72 12.94
C PHE A 460 -5.22 28.66 12.10
N THR A 461 -4.28 29.08 11.26
CA THR A 461 -3.49 28.17 10.43
C THR A 461 -2.04 28.16 10.91
N TYR A 462 -1.53 26.98 11.23
CA TYR A 462 -0.11 26.74 11.45
C TYR A 462 0.53 26.48 10.08
N GLU A 463 1.29 27.45 9.57
CA GLU A 463 1.87 27.35 8.21
C GLU A 463 3.05 26.38 8.12
N GLN A 464 3.77 26.18 9.22
CA GLN A 464 5.01 25.41 9.27
C GLN A 464 4.91 24.29 10.30
N GLU A 465 5.68 23.22 10.10
CA GLU A 465 5.73 22.07 11.00
C GLU A 465 6.07 22.52 12.43
N GLN A 466 5.26 22.05 13.38
CA GLN A 466 5.39 22.34 14.80
C GLN A 466 5.14 21.08 15.60
N ALA A 467 5.94 20.89 16.65
CA ALA A 467 5.74 19.79 17.59
C ALA A 467 4.45 19.99 18.40
N THR A 468 3.83 18.87 18.78
CA THR A 468 2.77 18.86 19.78
C THR A 468 3.31 19.33 21.15
N PRO A 469 2.58 20.15 21.93
CA PRO A 469 1.23 20.65 21.67
C PRO A 469 1.19 21.98 20.90
N PHE A 470 0.06 22.24 20.23
CA PHE A 470 -0.27 23.58 19.75
C PHE A 470 -0.85 24.44 20.89
N ASN A 471 -0.18 25.53 21.27
CA ASN A 471 -0.64 26.42 22.33
C ASN A 471 -1.61 27.47 21.79
N THR A 472 -2.85 27.47 22.29
CA THR A 472 -3.88 28.46 21.95
C THR A 472 -4.25 29.31 23.16
N THR A 473 -4.71 30.53 22.93
CA THR A 473 -5.06 31.48 23.99
C THR A 473 -6.57 31.64 24.15
N TRP A 474 -7.13 31.36 25.34
CA TRP A 474 -8.57 31.43 25.65
C TRP A 474 -8.83 32.41 26.81
N TRP A 475 -9.96 33.14 26.78
CA TRP A 475 -10.32 34.13 27.80
C TRP A 475 -11.82 34.47 27.75
N CYS A 476 -12.32 35.15 28.78
CA CYS A 476 -13.67 35.72 28.80
C CYS A 476 -13.68 37.07 29.51
N ASN A 477 -14.52 37.98 29.03
CA ASN A 477 -14.69 39.33 29.57
C ASN A 477 -16.18 39.67 29.66
N GLY A 478 -16.55 40.54 30.60
CA GLY A 478 -17.95 40.97 30.78
C GLY A 478 -18.18 41.81 32.04
N PRO A 479 -19.43 42.27 32.29
CA PRO A 479 -19.82 42.97 33.51
C PRO A 479 -19.53 42.17 34.78
N THR A 480 -19.19 42.83 35.90
CA THR A 480 -18.77 42.16 37.15
C THR A 480 -19.84 41.26 37.80
N ASP A 481 -21.12 41.46 37.48
CA ASP A 481 -22.25 40.63 37.93
C ASP A 481 -22.48 39.38 37.04
N THR A 482 -21.66 39.18 36.01
CA THR A 482 -21.71 38.00 35.15
C THR A 482 -21.48 36.74 35.97
N LYS A 483 -22.46 35.84 35.97
CA LYS A 483 -22.40 34.54 36.66
C LYS A 483 -21.43 33.60 35.96
N THR A 484 -20.89 32.64 36.71
CA THR A 484 -20.10 31.54 36.16
C THR A 484 -20.88 30.81 35.08
N GLN A 485 -20.26 30.60 33.92
CA GLN A 485 -20.86 29.88 32.80
C GLN A 485 -19.87 28.90 32.19
N VAL A 486 -20.42 27.84 31.59
CA VAL A 486 -19.67 26.81 30.87
C VAL A 486 -20.05 26.87 29.40
N VAL A 487 -19.04 26.86 28.54
CA VAL A 487 -19.15 26.88 27.09
C VAL A 487 -18.58 25.57 26.56
N ASP A 488 -19.36 24.86 25.74
CA ASP A 488 -18.88 23.64 25.08
C ASP A 488 -18.16 23.99 23.78
N VAL A 489 -17.00 23.35 23.59
CA VAL A 489 -16.07 23.67 22.52
C VAL A 489 -15.72 22.41 21.74
N LEU A 490 -15.85 22.48 20.42
CA LEU A 490 -15.31 21.50 19.49
C LEU A 490 -14.03 22.07 18.88
N VAL A 491 -12.90 21.39 19.10
CA VAL A 491 -11.64 21.72 18.46
C VAL A 491 -11.43 20.75 17.31
N THR A 492 -11.19 21.27 16.11
CA THR A 492 -10.86 20.51 14.91
C THR A 492 -9.46 20.91 14.43
N LEU A 493 -8.61 19.92 14.13
CA LEU A 493 -7.40 20.10 13.33
C LEU A 493 -7.65 19.45 11.97
N GLU A 494 -7.44 20.21 10.90
CA GLU A 494 -7.49 19.77 9.51
C GLU A 494 -6.14 20.06 8.86
N ASP A 495 -5.46 19.02 8.38
CA ASP A 495 -4.17 19.17 7.71
C ASP A 495 -4.34 19.46 6.20
N ALA A 496 -3.25 19.77 5.51
CA ALA A 496 -3.28 20.10 4.08
C ALA A 496 -3.56 18.89 3.16
N ASP A 497 -3.66 17.68 3.72
CA ASP A 497 -4.16 16.49 3.03
C ASP A 497 -5.67 16.29 3.26
N GLY A 498 -6.32 17.17 4.03
CA GLY A 498 -7.74 17.11 4.36
C GLY A 498 -8.06 16.18 5.52
N VAL A 499 -7.05 15.67 6.24
CA VAL A 499 -7.22 14.78 7.37
C VAL A 499 -7.73 15.57 8.57
N LYS A 500 -8.92 15.19 9.06
CA LYS A 500 -9.60 15.87 10.17
C LYS A 500 -9.53 15.05 11.45
N SER A 501 -9.24 15.74 12.54
CA SER A 501 -9.32 15.19 13.90
C SER A 501 -10.05 16.16 14.80
N GLU A 502 -10.94 15.65 15.64
CA GLU A 502 -11.82 16.47 16.48
C GLU A 502 -11.74 16.08 17.96
N PHE A 503 -11.90 17.07 18.84
CA PHE A 503 -11.94 16.87 20.28
C PHE A 503 -12.95 17.81 20.94
N LYS A 504 -13.83 17.24 21.77
CA LYS A 504 -14.80 18.00 22.56
C LYS A 504 -14.23 18.31 23.93
N THR A 505 -14.32 19.56 24.35
CA THR A 505 -13.92 20.02 25.68
C THR A 505 -14.85 21.13 26.15
N ASN A 506 -14.60 21.67 27.34
CA ASN A 506 -15.34 22.83 27.83
C ASN A 506 -14.42 23.92 28.36
N PHE A 507 -14.95 25.14 28.30
CA PHE A 507 -14.34 26.35 28.82
C PHE A 507 -15.28 26.98 29.83
N THR A 508 -14.80 27.16 31.06
CA THR A 508 -15.56 27.82 32.13
C THR A 508 -15.08 29.25 32.27
N CYS A 509 -16.00 30.20 32.08
CA CYS A 509 -15.80 31.56 32.55
C CYS A 509 -16.30 31.65 33.99
N LYS A 510 -15.40 31.75 34.95
CA LYS A 510 -15.70 31.81 36.38
C LYS A 510 -15.96 33.26 36.78
N ALA A 511 -17.08 33.51 37.48
CA ALA A 511 -17.36 34.81 38.08
C ALA A 511 -16.19 35.26 38.99
N ALA A 512 -16.01 36.57 39.08
CA ALA A 512 -14.93 37.20 39.84
C ALA A 512 -14.98 36.86 41.34
#